data_AF-A0A947C4Q9-F1
#
_entry.id   AF-A0A947C4Q9-F1
#
_cell.length_a   1.000
_cell.length_b   1.000
_cell.length_c   1.000
_cell.angle_alpha   90.00
_cell.angle_beta   90.00
_cell.angle_gamma   90.00
#
_symmetry.space_group_name_H-M   'P 1'
#
loop_
_entity.id
_entity.type
_entity.pdbx_description
1 polymer ?
#
loop_
_entity_poly.entity_id
_entity_poly.type
_entity_poly.pdbx_seq_one_letter_code
_entity_poly.pdbx_strand_id
1 'polypeptide(L)'
;MDFTYSDKTQALISRLQAFMESEIYPNEAAVREQHALLSDRWDTPPLIEELKRKARDAGLWNLFLPESERGAGLTNLEYAPLCEIMG
;
A
#
# COMPACT_ATOMS: atom_id res chain seq x y z
N MET A 1 6.53 29.61 -7.86
CA MET A 1 5.88 28.33 -8.17
C MET A 1 5.84 27.55 -6.88
N ASP A 2 4.66 27.12 -6.44
CA ASP A 2 4.49 26.33 -5.23
C ASP A 2 4.51 24.85 -5.61
N PHE A 3 5.42 24.09 -4.99
CA PHE A 3 5.60 22.65 -5.23
C PHE A 3 5.22 21.82 -4.00
N THR A 4 4.63 22.45 -2.98
CA THR A 4 4.19 21.74 -1.78
C THR A 4 3.01 20.82 -2.09
N TYR A 5 3.03 19.63 -1.50
CA TYR A 5 1.90 18.72 -1.55
C TYR A 5 0.75 19.26 -0.70
N SER A 6 -0.48 18.98 -1.13
CA SER A 6 -1.68 19.26 -0.33
C SER A 6 -1.66 18.53 1.01
N ASP A 7 -2.35 19.06 2.01
CA ASP A 7 -2.46 18.43 3.34
C ASP A 7 -2.98 16.98 3.24
N LYS A 8 -3.89 16.72 2.30
CA LYS A 8 -4.41 15.38 2.00
C LYS A 8 -3.28 14.43 1.56
N THR A 9 -2.45 14.87 0.62
CA THR A 9 -1.33 14.06 0.10
C THR A 9 -0.26 13.86 1.17
N GLN A 10 0.07 14.89 1.94
CA GLN A 10 1.02 14.77 3.05
C GLN A 10 0.55 13.76 4.10
N ALA A 11 -0.73 13.81 4.48
CA ALA A 11 -1.31 12.86 5.43
C ALA A 11 -1.28 11.41 4.89
N LEU A 12 -1.51 11.21 3.59
CA LEU A 12 -1.42 9.90 2.94
C LEU A 12 0.03 9.40 2.87
N ILE A 13 0.99 10.26 2.55
CA ILE A 13 2.43 9.94 2.55
C ILE A 13 2.84 9.44 3.93
N SER A 14 2.56 10.21 5.00
CA SER A 14 2.93 9.82 6.36
C SER A 14 2.28 8.50 6.79
N ARG A 15 0.99 8.30 6.45
CA ARG A 15 0.29 7.05 6.77
C ARG A 15 0.88 5.86 6.02
N LEU A 16 1.17 6.02 4.73
CA LEU A 16 1.73 4.97 3.91
C LEU A 16 3.14 4.60 4.38
N GLN A 17 4.00 5.57 4.67
CA GLN A 17 5.33 5.34 5.22
C GLN A 17 5.27 4.55 6.53
N ALA A 18 4.43 4.98 7.47
CA ALA A 18 4.25 4.26 8.73
C ALA A 18 3.75 2.83 8.52
N PHE A 19 2.84 2.61 7.55
CA PHE A 19 2.36 1.27 7.20
C PHE A 19 3.45 0.41 6.58
N MET A 20 4.27 0.95 5.67
CA MET A 20 5.38 0.23 5.07
C MET A 20 6.39 -0.21 6.14
N GLU A 21 6.76 0.69 7.05
CA GLU A 21 7.72 0.43 8.13
C GLU A 21 7.22 -0.58 9.16
N SER A 22 5.93 -0.52 9.53
CA SER A 22 5.36 -1.36 10.59
C SER A 22 4.85 -2.71 10.10
N GLU A 23 4.34 -2.78 8.87
CA GLU A 23 3.60 -3.94 8.37
C GLU A 23 4.23 -4.59 7.14
N ILE A 24 4.82 -3.83 6.21
CA ILE A 24 5.34 -4.42 4.96
C ILE A 24 6.78 -4.89 5.13
N TYR A 25 7.73 -3.97 5.38
CA TYR A 25 9.16 -4.30 5.43
C TYR A 25 9.51 -5.40 6.44
N PRO A 26 8.94 -5.43 7.66
CA PRO A 26 9.21 -6.52 8.61
C PRO A 26 8.73 -7.90 8.14
N ASN A 27 7.70 -7.93 7.28
CA ASN A 27 7.06 -9.17 6.84
C ASN A 27 7.55 -9.68 5.47
N GLU A 28 8.36 -8.91 4.72
CA GLU A 28 8.83 -9.32 3.39
C GLU A 28 9.57 -10.67 3.39
N ALA A 29 10.45 -10.89 4.37
CA ALA A 29 11.18 -12.15 4.51
C ALA A 29 10.22 -13.31 4.80
N ALA A 30 9.29 -13.13 5.74
CA ALA A 30 8.31 -14.15 6.10
C ALA A 30 7.37 -14.49 4.94
N VAL A 31 6.94 -13.49 4.15
CA VAL A 31 6.17 -13.71 2.92
C VAL A 31 6.95 -14.57 1.94
N ARG A 32 8.24 -14.26 1.72
CA ARG A 32 9.10 -15.02 0.79
C ARG A 32 9.27 -16.47 1.25
N GLU A 33 9.46 -16.69 2.55
CA GLU A 33 9.55 -18.02 3.14
C GLU A 33 8.25 -18.80 2.99
N GLN A 34 7.10 -18.20 3.35
CA GLN A 34 5.80 -18.85 3.16
C GLN A 34 5.54 -19.19 1.70
N HIS A 35 5.87 -18.29 0.78
CA HIS A 35 5.72 -18.53 -0.66
C HIS A 35 6.59 -19.71 -1.14
N ALA A 36 7.81 -19.86 -0.62
CA ALA A 36 8.68 -20.99 -0.97
C ALA A 36 8.16 -22.35 -0.46
N LEU A 37 7.29 -22.34 0.55
CA LEU A 37 6.69 -23.54 1.15
C LEU A 37 5.32 -23.89 0.56
N LEU A 38 4.80 -23.10 -0.39
CA LEU A 38 3.51 -23.38 -1.01
C LEU A 38 3.55 -24.67 -1.82
N SER A 39 2.43 -25.41 -1.79
CA SER A 39 2.26 -26.62 -2.61
C SER A 39 2.06 -26.26 -4.09
N ASP A 40 1.36 -25.17 -4.37
CA ASP A 40 1.30 -24.54 -5.69
C ASP A 40 1.97 -23.15 -5.61
N ARG A 41 2.96 -22.93 -6.49
CA ARG A 41 3.67 -21.66 -6.60
C ARG A 41 2.78 -20.47 -7.02
N TRP A 42 1.55 -20.73 -7.47
CA TRP A 42 0.59 -19.70 -7.87
C TRP A 42 -0.42 -19.35 -6.77
N ASP A 43 -0.39 -20.08 -5.64
CA ASP A 43 -1.21 -19.75 -4.48
C ASP A 43 -0.70 -18.48 -3.78
N THR A 44 -1.57 -17.85 -3.01
CA THR A 44 -1.22 -16.66 -2.22
C THR A 44 -0.84 -17.08 -0.79
N PRO A 45 0.34 -16.65 -0.28
CA PRO A 45 0.69 -16.86 1.11
C PRO A 45 -0.37 -16.29 2.06
N PRO A 46 -0.79 -16.99 3.13
CA PRO A 46 -1.78 -16.49 4.08
C PRO A 46 -1.45 -15.10 4.64
N LEU A 47 -0.17 -14.83 4.90
CA LEU A 47 0.29 -13.53 5.40
C LEU A 47 -0.02 -12.38 4.43
N ILE A 48 0.01 -12.62 3.11
CA ILE A 48 -0.36 -11.60 2.12
C ILE A 48 -1.85 -11.22 2.24
N GLU A 49 -2.74 -12.18 2.49
CA GLU A 49 -4.16 -11.87 2.70
C GLU A 49 -4.41 -11.08 3.99
N GLU A 50 -3.62 -11.34 5.04
CA GLU A 50 -3.66 -10.56 6.27
C GLU A 50 -3.18 -9.12 6.06
N LEU A 51 -2.05 -8.93 5.37
CA LEU A 51 -1.50 -7.61 5.04
C LEU A 51 -2.47 -6.80 4.16
N LYS A 52 -3.12 -7.44 3.17
CA LYS A 52 -4.17 -6.80 2.36
C LYS A 52 -5.34 -6.33 3.21
N ARG A 53 -5.77 -7.10 4.21
CA ARG A 53 -6.84 -6.70 5.14
C ARG A 53 -6.40 -5.50 5.97
N LYS A 54 -5.21 -5.52 6.55
CA LYS A 54 -4.66 -4.38 7.30
C LYS A 54 -4.55 -3.11 6.45
N ALA A 55 -4.14 -3.24 5.19
CA ALA A 55 -4.07 -2.10 4.26
C ALA A 55 -5.45 -1.49 3.99
N ARG A 56 -6.49 -2.33 3.82
CA ARG A 56 -7.88 -1.88 3.71
C ARG A 56 -8.35 -1.15 4.96
N ASP A 57 -8.09 -1.72 6.14
CA ASP A 57 -8.49 -1.13 7.42
C ASP A 57 -7.77 0.22 7.68
N ALA A 58 -6.55 0.38 7.18
CA ALA A 58 -5.79 1.64 7.23
C ALA A 58 -6.25 2.68 6.17
N GLY A 59 -7.18 2.34 5.29
CA GLY A 59 -7.61 3.18 4.18
C GLY A 59 -6.56 3.33 3.08
N LEU A 60 -5.60 2.41 2.98
CA LEU A 60 -4.54 2.37 1.98
C LEU A 60 -4.89 1.39 0.85
N TRP A 61 -6.13 1.46 0.36
CA TRP A 61 -6.66 0.53 -0.65
C TRP A 61 -7.19 1.27 -1.87
N ASN A 62 -6.96 0.70 -3.06
CA ASN A 62 -7.36 1.28 -4.35
C ASN A 62 -6.92 2.75 -4.51
N LEU A 63 -5.73 3.10 -4.02
CA LEU A 63 -5.19 4.47 -4.10
C LEU A 63 -4.94 4.91 -5.55
N PHE A 64 -4.67 3.96 -6.45
CA PHE A 64 -4.50 4.20 -7.88
C PHE A 64 -5.81 4.53 -8.61
N LEU A 65 -6.95 4.21 -8.01
CA LEU A 65 -8.24 4.37 -8.66
C LEU A 65 -8.66 5.85 -8.53
N PRO A 66 -8.91 6.54 -9.66
CA PRO A 66 -9.41 7.92 -9.64
C PRO A 66 -10.83 7.96 -9.05
N GLU A 67 -11.48 9.12 -9.09
CA GLU A 67 -12.80 9.33 -8.47
C GLU A 67 -13.79 8.21 -8.81
N SER A 68 -14.18 7.46 -7.78
CA SER A 68 -15.02 6.27 -7.87
C SER A 68 -15.56 5.94 -6.49
N GLU A 69 -16.74 5.32 -6.43
CA GLU A 69 -17.33 4.80 -5.18
C GLU A 69 -16.43 3.79 -4.45
N ARG A 70 -15.44 3.21 -5.14
CA ARG A 70 -14.52 2.19 -4.62
C ARG A 70 -13.06 2.63 -4.59
N GLY A 71 -12.77 3.88 -4.94
CA GLY A 71 -11.43 4.44 -5.08
C GLY A 71 -11.14 5.54 -4.07
N ALA A 72 -9.87 5.91 -3.95
CA ALA A 72 -9.46 7.01 -3.07
C ALA A 72 -9.65 8.41 -3.70
N GLY A 73 -10.02 8.47 -4.98
CA GLY A 73 -10.27 9.72 -5.68
C GLY A 73 -9.04 10.63 -5.72
N LEU A 74 -7.87 10.03 -5.91
CA LEU A 74 -6.62 10.77 -6.03
C LEU A 74 -6.41 11.23 -7.46
N THR A 75 -5.93 12.47 -7.62
CA THR A 75 -5.37 12.89 -8.90
C THR A 75 -4.00 12.24 -9.12
N ASN A 76 -3.51 12.24 -10.36
CA ASN A 76 -2.17 11.73 -10.67
C ASN A 76 -1.07 12.41 -9.85
N LEU A 77 -1.21 13.71 -9.55
CA LEU A 77 -0.23 14.47 -8.76
C LEU A 77 -0.23 14.03 -7.28
N GLU A 78 -1.40 13.68 -6.75
CA GLU A 78 -1.54 13.18 -5.37
C GLU A 78 -1.08 11.72 -5.24
N TYR A 79 -1.27 10.92 -6.30
CA TYR A 79 -0.93 9.50 -6.30
C TYR A 79 0.56 9.24 -6.58
N ALA A 80 1.21 10.05 -7.43
CA ALA A 80 2.61 9.88 -7.80
C ALA A 80 3.59 9.68 -6.62
N PRO A 81 3.59 10.51 -5.56
CA PRO A 81 4.50 10.30 -4.44
C PRO A 81 4.20 9.03 -3.63
N LEU A 82 2.96 8.52 -3.69
CA LEU A 82 2.59 7.27 -3.02
C LEU A 82 3.17 6.06 -3.76
N CYS A 83 3.24 6.10 -5.10
CA CYS A 83 3.92 5.06 -5.88
C CYS A 83 5.40 4.97 -5.52
N GLU A 84 6.09 6.11 -5.37
CA GLU A 84 7.51 6.14 -5.02
C GLU A 84 7.78 5.40 -3.70
N ILE A 85 6.88 5.52 -2.72
CA ILE A 85 6.98 4.82 -1.43
C ILE A 85 6.73 3.32 -1.57
N MET A 86 5.83 2.91 -2.46
CA MET A 86 5.48 1.50 -2.68
C MET A 86 6.58 0.73 -3.44
N GLY A 87 7.39 1.42 -4.24
CA GLY A 87 8.41 0.83 -5.13
C GLY A 87 7.86 0.40 -6.48
#